data_AF-A0AA47MIC3-F1
#
_entry.id   AF-A0AA47MIC3-F1
#
_cell.length_a   1.000
_cell.length_b   1.000
_cell.length_c   1.000
_cell.angle_alpha   90.00
_cell.angle_beta   90.00
_cell.angle_gamma   90.00
#
_symmetry.space_group_name_H-M   'P 1'
#
loop_
_entity.id
_entity.type
_entity.pdbx_description
1 polymer ?
#
loop_
_entity_poly.entity_id
_entity_poly.type
_entity_poly.pdbx_seq_one_letter_code
_entity_poly.pdbx_strand_id
1 'polypeptide(L)'
;MYKAKNKQLPGNIQRLFTEREGGYNLRGELNMKQHYARTNIKSMCISICGVVLWNGLEEKIKQSINVIEFKKMYKKYIFTRHEHITPILASLHWLPIHFRIHFKILLFAFKSLNGLAPPYLSELLHPYTPTRCLRSADQLLLRQPKTKLKLRGDRAFAVAAPNLWNDLPQHIRQASSLSVFKSLVKTHLFSLAFDT
;
A
#
# COMPACT_ATOMS: atom_id res chain seq x y z
N MET A 1 6.28 3.96 -22.74
CA MET A 1 6.20 3.26 -24.05
C MET A 1 5.37 4.00 -25.08
N TYR A 2 4.10 4.35 -24.82
CA TYR A 2 3.28 5.15 -25.77
C TYR A 2 4.00 6.40 -26.30
N LYS A 3 4.59 7.21 -25.40
CA LYS A 3 5.39 8.38 -25.79
C LYS A 3 6.61 8.02 -26.64
N ALA A 4 7.27 6.90 -26.36
CA ALA A 4 8.41 6.43 -27.14
C ALA A 4 7.97 6.03 -28.56
N LYS A 5 6.82 5.36 -28.72
CA LYS A 5 6.28 5.02 -30.06
C LYS A 5 5.94 6.26 -30.87
N ASN A 6 5.37 7.28 -30.21
CA ASN A 6 4.93 8.52 -30.85
C ASN A 6 6.04 9.59 -30.95
N LYS A 7 7.31 9.23 -30.71
CA LYS A 7 8.47 10.14 -30.77
C LYS A 7 8.33 11.39 -29.89
N GLN A 8 7.67 11.25 -28.73
CA GLN A 8 7.40 12.33 -27.77
C GLN A 8 8.40 12.37 -26.60
N LEU A 9 9.51 11.62 -26.68
CA LEU A 9 10.56 11.62 -25.67
C LEU A 9 11.74 12.49 -26.11
N PRO A 10 12.55 13.00 -25.15
CA PRO A 10 13.82 13.66 -25.46
C PRO A 10 14.73 12.77 -26.33
N GLY A 11 15.47 13.38 -27.26
CA GLY A 11 16.18 12.64 -28.32
C GLY A 11 17.17 11.59 -27.82
N ASN A 12 17.90 11.87 -26.74
CA ASN A 12 18.82 10.93 -26.09
C ASN A 12 18.10 9.66 -25.60
N ILE A 13 16.88 9.80 -25.08
CA ILE A 13 16.06 8.67 -24.61
C ILE A 13 15.34 8.00 -25.78
N GLN A 14 14.87 8.77 -26.76
CA GLN A 14 14.13 8.26 -27.91
C GLN A 14 14.94 7.26 -28.74
N ARG A 15 16.26 7.46 -28.85
CA ARG A 15 17.18 6.54 -29.57
C ARG A 15 17.25 5.14 -28.96
N LEU A 16 16.84 4.96 -27.69
CA LEU A 16 16.82 3.65 -27.04
C LEU A 16 15.66 2.76 -27.53
N PHE A 17 14.72 3.31 -28.29
CA PHE A 17 13.52 2.62 -28.76
C PHE A 17 13.49 2.65 -30.28
N THR A 18 13.74 1.49 -30.90
CA THR A 18 13.71 1.33 -32.36
C THR A 18 12.50 0.47 -32.76
N GLU A 19 11.95 0.74 -33.94
CA GLU A 19 10.87 -0.07 -34.49
C GLU A 19 11.42 -1.40 -35.01
N ARG A 20 10.61 -2.45 -34.93
CA ARG A 20 10.99 -3.76 -35.45
C ARG A 20 10.89 -3.73 -36.97
N GLU A 21 12.01 -3.92 -37.66
CA GLU A 21 12.02 -4.12 -39.12
C GLU A 21 11.32 -5.44 -39.46
N GLY A 22 10.40 -5.40 -40.42
CA GLY A 22 9.59 -6.55 -40.83
C GLY A 22 10.46 -7.65 -41.42
N GLY A 23 10.54 -8.80 -40.73
CA GLY A 23 11.13 -10.04 -41.24
C GLY A 23 10.09 -11.17 -41.26
N TYR A 24 10.51 -12.41 -41.54
CA TYR A 24 9.65 -13.58 -41.77
C TYR A 24 8.69 -14.00 -40.63
N ASN A 25 8.65 -13.28 -39.50
CA ASN A 25 7.69 -13.47 -38.41
C ASN A 25 6.89 -12.18 -38.15
N LEU A 26 5.78 -12.00 -38.87
CA LEU A 26 4.93 -10.79 -38.91
C LEU A 26 3.78 -10.78 -37.87
N ARG A 27 3.78 -11.64 -36.84
CA ARG A 27 2.72 -11.56 -35.82
C ARG A 27 2.87 -10.30 -34.96
N GLY A 28 1.89 -9.41 -35.09
CA GLY A 28 1.71 -8.22 -34.27
C GLY A 28 2.27 -6.94 -34.89
N GLU A 29 1.40 -5.95 -35.08
CA GLU A 29 1.76 -4.61 -35.55
C GLU A 29 2.28 -3.70 -34.42
N LEU A 30 2.99 -2.63 -34.79
CA LEU A 30 3.48 -1.57 -33.89
C LEU A 30 4.44 -2.05 -32.79
N ASN A 31 5.09 -3.20 -33.00
CA ASN A 31 6.08 -3.76 -32.07
C ASN A 31 7.41 -3.02 -32.14
N MET A 32 8.04 -2.84 -30.97
CA MET A 32 9.39 -2.29 -30.84
C MET A 32 10.44 -3.41 -30.87
N LYS A 33 11.64 -3.09 -31.34
CA LYS A 33 12.78 -4.02 -31.36
C LYS A 33 13.19 -4.36 -29.93
N GLN A 34 13.11 -5.65 -29.59
CA GLN A 34 13.54 -6.15 -28.29
C GLN A 34 15.06 -6.34 -28.31
N HIS A 35 15.75 -5.65 -27.40
CA HIS A 35 17.20 -5.80 -27.21
C HIS A 35 17.50 -6.90 -26.17
N TYR A 36 18.54 -7.68 -26.42
CA TYR A 36 19.02 -8.69 -25.48
C TYR A 36 19.64 -8.04 -24.23
N ALA A 37 19.36 -8.59 -23.06
CA ALA A 37 19.93 -8.18 -21.77
C ALA A 37 20.85 -9.27 -21.22
N ARG A 38 22.12 -8.95 -20.98
CA ARG A 38 23.07 -9.90 -20.39
C ARG A 38 22.90 -10.06 -18.86
N THR A 39 22.41 -9.03 -18.16
CA THR A 39 22.33 -9.00 -16.69
C THR A 39 20.91 -8.73 -16.20
N ASN A 40 20.60 -9.17 -14.97
CA ASN A 40 19.30 -8.93 -14.32
C ASN A 40 19.00 -7.43 -14.13
N ILE A 41 20.02 -6.63 -13.84
CA ILE A 41 19.85 -5.16 -13.73
C ILE A 41 19.46 -4.59 -15.09
N LYS A 42 20.12 -5.04 -16.16
CA LYS A 42 19.84 -4.56 -17.51
C LYS A 42 18.47 -5.02 -18.01
N SER A 43 18.04 -6.24 -17.68
CA SER A 43 16.72 -6.75 -18.06
C SER A 43 15.56 -5.96 -17.44
N MET A 44 15.75 -5.42 -16.24
CA MET A 44 14.76 -4.56 -15.56
C MET A 44 14.71 -3.11 -16.09
N CYS A 45 15.64 -2.69 -16.96
CA CYS A 45 15.62 -1.35 -17.53
C CYS A 45 14.41 -1.13 -18.45
N ILE A 46 13.89 0.10 -18.49
CA ILE A 46 12.70 0.45 -19.28
C ILE A 46 12.89 0.24 -20.79
N SER A 47 14.12 0.33 -21.28
CA SER A 47 14.47 0.05 -22.69
C SER A 47 14.34 -1.44 -23.06
N ILE A 48 14.22 -2.33 -22.07
CA ILE A 48 14.09 -3.78 -22.26
C ILE A 48 12.75 -4.25 -21.74
N CYS A 49 12.52 -4.19 -20.42
CA CYS A 49 11.25 -4.59 -19.81
C CYS A 49 10.07 -3.79 -20.38
N GLY A 50 10.23 -2.49 -20.59
CA GLY A 50 9.19 -1.66 -21.20
C GLY A 50 8.86 -2.08 -22.64
N VAL A 51 9.85 -2.52 -23.42
CA VAL A 51 9.64 -3.03 -24.78
C VAL A 51 8.90 -4.36 -24.77
N VAL A 52 9.27 -5.27 -23.86
CA VAL A 52 8.57 -6.55 -23.66
C VAL A 52 7.10 -6.30 -23.29
N LEU A 53 6.85 -5.43 -22.31
CA LEU A 53 5.51 -5.05 -21.90
C LEU A 53 4.71 -4.43 -23.05
N TRP A 54 5.31 -3.52 -23.81
CA TRP A 54 4.66 -2.91 -24.97
C TRP A 54 4.28 -3.94 -26.02
N ASN A 55 5.21 -4.83 -26.39
CA ASN A 55 4.99 -5.82 -27.42
C ASN A 55 3.88 -6.82 -27.04
N GLY A 56 3.73 -7.13 -25.75
CA GLY A 56 2.65 -7.96 -25.22
C GLY A 56 1.25 -7.31 -25.22
N LEU A 57 1.13 -6.01 -25.50
CA LEU A 57 -0.18 -5.34 -25.56
C LEU A 57 -0.97 -5.69 -26.82
N GLU A 58 -2.29 -5.72 -26.67
CA GLU A 58 -3.22 -5.79 -27.80
C GLU A 58 -3.08 -4.58 -28.74
N GLU A 59 -3.22 -4.81 -30.04
CA GLU A 59 -3.08 -3.78 -31.07
C GLU A 59 -4.05 -2.61 -30.88
N LYS A 60 -5.29 -2.89 -30.45
CA LYS A 60 -6.30 -1.87 -30.12
C LYS A 60 -5.81 -0.85 -29.08
N ILE A 61 -4.96 -1.27 -28.15
CA ILE A 61 -4.40 -0.38 -27.11
C ILE A 61 -3.24 0.42 -27.71
N LYS A 62 -2.38 -0.23 -28.50
CA LYS A 62 -1.24 0.42 -29.18
C LYS A 62 -1.69 1.52 -30.16
N GLN A 63 -2.82 1.31 -30.84
CA GLN A 63 -3.42 2.23 -31.82
C GLN A 63 -4.25 3.37 -31.20
N SER A 64 -4.18 3.57 -29.87
CA SER A 64 -4.91 4.66 -29.20
C SER A 64 -4.54 6.03 -29.80
N ILE A 65 -5.54 6.87 -30.05
CA ILE A 65 -5.39 8.18 -30.73
C ILE A 65 -4.51 9.15 -29.93
N ASN A 66 -4.64 9.12 -28.60
CA ASN A 66 -3.89 10.00 -27.71
C ASN A 66 -3.51 9.30 -26.39
N VAL A 67 -2.63 9.95 -25.61
CA VAL A 67 -2.12 9.39 -24.35
C VAL A 67 -3.21 9.19 -23.30
N ILE A 68 -4.30 9.97 -23.36
CA ILE A 68 -5.41 9.89 -22.41
C ILE A 68 -6.19 8.60 -22.67
N GLU A 69 -6.56 8.33 -23.94
CA GLU A 69 -7.25 7.11 -24.32
C GLU A 69 -6.36 5.88 -24.12
N PHE A 70 -5.05 5.99 -24.43
CA PHE A 70 -4.09 4.93 -24.11
C PHE A 70 -4.09 4.60 -22.62
N LYS A 71 -4.01 5.60 -21.74
CA LYS A 71 -4.04 5.37 -20.28
C LYS A 71 -5.32 4.70 -19.83
N LYS A 72 -6.47 5.11 -20.39
CA LYS A 72 -7.79 4.53 -20.08
C LYS A 72 -7.89 3.07 -20.54
N MET A 73 -7.49 2.77 -21.77
CA MET A 73 -7.48 1.42 -22.34
C MET A 73 -6.49 0.50 -21.63
N TYR A 74 -5.28 0.98 -21.37
CA TYR A 74 -4.26 0.25 -20.62
C TYR A 74 -4.71 -0.02 -19.17
N LYS A 75 -5.37 0.95 -18.52
CA LYS A 75 -5.97 0.74 -17.20
C LYS A 75 -7.04 -0.36 -17.24
N LYS A 76 -7.91 -0.38 -18.27
CA LYS A 76 -8.92 -1.43 -18.45
C LYS A 76 -8.31 -2.81 -18.75
N TYR A 77 -7.16 -2.83 -19.41
CA TYR A 77 -6.41 -4.05 -19.71
C TYR A 77 -5.73 -4.64 -18.46
N ILE A 78 -5.12 -3.80 -17.63
CA ILE A 78 -4.51 -4.25 -16.35
C ILE A 78 -5.56 -4.54 -15.29
N PHE A 79 -6.57 -3.69 -15.19
CA PHE A 79 -7.63 -3.79 -14.20
C PHE A 79 -8.92 -4.05 -14.95
N THR A 80 -9.38 -5.30 -14.97
CA THR A 80 -10.75 -5.57 -15.40
C THR A 80 -11.69 -4.81 -14.46
N ARG A 81 -12.73 -4.18 -15.01
CA ARG A 81 -13.57 -3.20 -14.29
C ARG A 81 -14.24 -3.75 -13.01
N HIS A 82 -14.21 -5.06 -12.80
CA HIS A 82 -14.88 -5.78 -11.73
C HIS A 82 -13.95 -6.63 -10.86
N GLU A 83 -12.63 -6.59 -11.08
CA GLU A 83 -11.71 -7.25 -10.16
C GLU A 83 -11.58 -6.45 -8.87
N HIS A 84 -11.76 -7.15 -7.75
CA HIS A 84 -11.55 -6.56 -6.45
C HIS A 84 -10.07 -6.20 -6.29
N ILE A 85 -9.75 -5.03 -5.73
CA ILE A 85 -8.35 -4.60 -5.56
C ILE A 85 -7.65 -5.33 -4.39
N THR A 86 -8.41 -5.98 -3.50
CA THR A 86 -7.89 -6.65 -2.31
C THR A 86 -6.85 -7.74 -2.59
N PRO A 87 -7.01 -8.64 -3.58
CA PRO A 87 -5.96 -9.61 -3.93
C PRO A 87 -4.66 -8.93 -4.38
N ILE A 88 -4.77 -7.81 -5.11
CA ILE A 88 -3.60 -7.02 -5.54
C ILE A 88 -2.92 -6.40 -4.31
N LEU A 89 -3.69 -5.79 -3.40
CA LEU A 89 -3.15 -5.23 -2.16
C LEU A 89 -2.48 -6.30 -1.29
N ALA A 90 -3.08 -7.48 -1.18
CA ALA A 90 -2.50 -8.62 -0.47
C ALA A 90 -1.17 -9.06 -1.11
N SER A 91 -1.14 -9.24 -2.44
CA SER A 91 0.06 -9.66 -3.17
C SER A 91 1.23 -8.68 -3.04
N LEU A 92 0.93 -7.37 -2.96
CA LEU A 92 1.92 -6.32 -2.76
C LEU A 92 2.28 -6.10 -1.29
N HIS A 93 1.65 -6.83 -0.37
CA HIS A 93 1.75 -6.64 1.07
C HIS A 93 1.42 -5.18 1.49
N TRP A 94 0.40 -4.60 0.83
CA TRP A 94 -0.07 -3.24 1.05
C TRP A 94 -1.32 -3.22 1.92
N LEU A 95 -1.18 -2.64 3.12
CA LEU A 95 -2.29 -2.50 4.05
C LEU A 95 -3.34 -1.48 3.53
N PRO A 96 -4.65 -1.79 3.58
CA PRO A 96 -5.70 -0.84 3.21
C PRO A 96 -5.64 0.46 4.03
N ILE A 97 -6.16 1.55 3.46
CA ILE A 97 -6.02 2.91 4.03
C ILE A 97 -6.57 2.99 5.48
N HIS A 98 -7.74 2.39 5.75
CA HIS A 98 -8.34 2.42 7.08
C HIS A 98 -7.44 1.74 8.13
N PHE A 99 -6.87 0.58 7.81
CA PHE A 99 -5.90 -0.10 8.67
C PHE A 99 -4.58 0.67 8.82
N ARG A 100 -4.13 1.43 7.81
CA ARG A 100 -2.96 2.32 7.95
C ARG A 100 -3.22 3.46 8.94
N ILE A 101 -4.44 3.98 8.98
CA ILE A 101 -4.85 4.98 9.98
C ILE A 101 -4.82 4.35 11.37
N HIS A 102 -5.40 3.16 11.54
CA HIS A 102 -5.35 2.44 12.83
C HIS A 102 -3.91 2.18 13.29
N PHE A 103 -3.04 1.73 12.38
CA PHE A 103 -1.61 1.53 12.66
C PHE A 103 -0.95 2.81 13.20
N LYS A 104 -1.24 3.97 12.60
CA LYS A 104 -0.67 5.25 13.05
C LYS A 104 -1.20 5.67 14.42
N ILE A 105 -2.49 5.52 14.67
CA ILE A 105 -3.09 5.82 15.98
C ILE A 105 -2.47 4.92 17.07
N LEU A 106 -2.39 3.62 16.82
CA LEU A 106 -1.77 2.64 17.72
C LEU A 106 -0.29 2.95 17.99
N LEU A 107 0.44 3.40 16.97
CA LEU A 107 1.83 3.80 17.12
C LEU A 107 1.99 5.04 18.02
N PHE A 108 1.10 6.02 17.89
CA PHE A 108 1.07 7.16 18.79
C PHE A 108 0.70 6.74 20.22
N ALA A 109 -0.29 5.86 20.38
CA ALA A 109 -0.66 5.32 21.68
C ALA A 109 0.53 4.62 22.37
N PHE A 110 1.22 3.72 21.66
CA PHE A 110 2.41 3.05 22.20
C PHE A 110 3.48 4.05 22.63
N LYS A 111 3.77 5.05 21.79
CA LYS A 111 4.77 6.08 22.13
C LYS A 111 4.37 6.90 23.35
N SER A 112 3.10 7.29 23.45
CA SER A 112 2.56 8.01 24.60
C SER A 112 2.69 7.21 25.90
N LEU A 113 2.38 5.92 25.87
CA LEU A 113 2.50 5.04 27.04
C LEU A 113 3.94 4.77 27.47
N ASN A 114 4.90 4.83 26.54
CA ASN A 114 6.32 4.59 26.80
C ASN A 114 7.15 5.88 26.98
N GLY A 115 6.51 7.04 27.14
CA GLY A 115 7.21 8.32 27.33
C GLY A 115 8.00 8.82 26.10
N LEU A 116 7.70 8.29 24.91
CA LEU A 116 8.33 8.67 23.63
C LEU A 116 7.54 9.71 22.84
N ALA A 117 6.38 10.13 23.35
CA ALA A 117 5.55 11.18 22.76
C ALA A 117 5.55 12.44 23.64
N PRO A 118 5.20 13.61 23.08
CA PRO A 118 5.03 14.82 23.86
C PRO A 118 4.01 14.66 25.00
N PRO A 119 4.20 15.36 26.15
CA PRO A 119 3.34 15.24 27.33
C PRO A 119 1.85 15.42 27.03
N TYR A 120 1.50 16.40 26.18
CA TYR A 120 0.11 16.68 25.81
C TYR A 120 -0.61 15.51 25.12
N LEU A 121 0.10 14.57 24.49
CA LEU A 121 -0.52 13.34 23.95
C LEU A 121 -0.62 12.27 25.02
N SER A 122 0.39 12.14 25.86
CA SER A 122 0.44 11.15 26.93
C SER A 122 -0.64 11.40 27.98
N GLU A 123 -0.91 12.66 28.31
CA GLU A 123 -1.95 13.07 29.25
C GLU A 123 -3.37 12.74 28.77
N LEU A 124 -3.58 12.50 27.47
CA LEU A 124 -4.89 12.10 26.92
C LEU A 124 -5.20 10.62 27.12
N LEU A 125 -4.20 9.80 27.50
CA LEU A 125 -4.36 8.36 27.68
C LEU A 125 -4.25 8.00 29.15
N HIS A 126 -5.27 7.33 29.67
CA HIS A 126 -5.31 6.92 31.07
C HIS A 126 -5.32 5.40 31.17
N PRO A 127 -4.38 4.79 31.93
CA PRO A 127 -4.42 3.37 32.25
C PRO A 127 -5.75 2.97 32.89
N TYR A 128 -6.25 1.80 32.56
CA TYR A 128 -7.41 1.21 33.21
C TYR A 128 -7.01 0.64 34.57
N THR A 129 -7.47 1.27 35.65
CA THR A 129 -7.29 0.81 37.01
C THR A 129 -8.63 0.35 37.59
N PRO A 130 -8.90 -0.96 37.68
CA PRO A 130 -10.14 -1.43 38.30
C PRO A 130 -10.10 -1.22 39.81
N THR A 131 -11.26 -0.94 40.42
CA THR A 131 -11.40 -0.74 41.88
C THR A 131 -11.15 -2.03 42.68
N ARG A 132 -11.21 -3.19 42.02
CA ARG A 132 -11.02 -4.53 42.61
C ARG A 132 -10.02 -5.31 41.78
N CYS A 133 -9.32 -6.26 42.38
CA CYS A 133 -8.41 -7.16 41.66
C CYS A 133 -9.21 -8.04 40.67
N LEU A 134 -9.15 -7.69 39.39
CA LEU A 134 -9.80 -8.40 38.30
C LEU A 134 -8.74 -8.93 37.33
N ARG A 135 -9.05 -10.02 36.61
CA ARG A 135 -8.17 -10.55 35.55
C ARG A 135 -7.87 -9.54 34.43
N SER A 136 -8.69 -8.49 34.29
CA SER A 136 -8.49 -7.38 33.36
C SER A 136 -7.45 -6.35 33.83
N ALA A 137 -7.05 -6.36 35.12
CA ALA A 137 -6.07 -5.43 35.66
C ALA A 137 -4.69 -5.60 34.99
N ASP A 138 -4.29 -6.84 34.70
CA ASP A 138 -2.95 -7.17 34.20
C ASP A 138 -2.83 -7.12 32.66
N GLN A 139 -3.86 -6.61 31.98
CA GLN A 139 -3.92 -6.63 30.52
C GLN A 139 -3.40 -5.36 29.85
N LEU A 140 -2.90 -4.36 30.59
CA LEU A 140 -2.46 -3.06 30.02
C LEU A 140 -3.56 -2.37 29.20
N LEU A 141 -4.80 -2.40 29.70
CA LEU A 141 -5.95 -1.76 29.08
C LEU A 141 -5.93 -0.24 29.33
N LEU A 142 -6.56 0.52 28.44
CA LEU A 142 -6.81 1.95 28.59
C LEU A 142 -8.26 2.23 28.94
N ARG A 143 -8.47 3.28 29.74
CA ARG A 143 -9.81 3.77 30.05
C ARG A 143 -10.42 4.38 28.78
N GLN A 144 -11.59 3.88 28.39
CA GLN A 144 -12.35 4.43 27.26
C GLN A 144 -13.27 5.56 27.73
N PRO A 145 -13.09 6.79 27.25
CA PRO A 145 -14.02 7.88 27.54
C PRO A 145 -15.35 7.68 26.81
N LYS A 146 -16.46 8.01 27.47
CA LYS A 146 -17.80 8.01 26.85
C LYS A 146 -18.03 9.33 26.12
N THR A 147 -18.33 9.25 24.84
CA THR A 147 -18.68 10.39 24.00
C THR A 147 -20.18 10.44 23.78
N LYS A 148 -20.75 11.65 23.69
CA LYS A 148 -22.15 11.86 23.31
C LYS A 148 -22.34 12.05 21.80
N LEU A 149 -21.23 12.33 21.08
CA LEU A 149 -21.23 12.66 19.65
C LEU A 149 -20.55 11.54 18.85
N LYS A 150 -21.35 10.70 18.20
CA LYS A 150 -20.90 9.49 17.46
C LYS A 150 -19.97 9.73 16.26
N LEU A 151 -19.78 10.98 15.83
CA LEU A 151 -19.01 11.31 14.63
C LEU A 151 -17.65 11.94 14.96
N ARG A 152 -17.66 13.17 15.48
CA ARG A 152 -16.42 13.91 15.77
C ARG A 152 -15.79 13.48 17.09
N GLY A 153 -16.61 13.12 18.09
CA GLY A 153 -16.11 12.65 19.39
C GLY A 153 -15.34 11.35 19.26
N ASP A 154 -15.92 10.36 18.59
CA ASP A 154 -15.35 9.01 18.48
C ASP A 154 -14.03 8.97 17.70
N ARG A 155 -13.82 9.95 16.80
CA ARG A 155 -12.59 10.08 16.00
C ARG A 155 -11.46 10.80 16.72
N ALA A 156 -11.72 11.43 17.87
CA ALA A 156 -10.68 12.11 18.64
C ALA A 156 -9.65 11.10 19.16
N PHE A 157 -8.37 11.48 19.21
CA PHE A 157 -7.29 10.60 19.66
C PHE A 157 -7.57 10.00 21.05
N ALA A 158 -8.03 10.83 22.00
CA ALA A 158 -8.38 10.41 23.35
C ALA A 158 -9.47 9.33 23.44
N VAL A 159 -10.24 9.10 22.36
CA VAL A 159 -11.31 8.10 22.29
C VAL A 159 -10.89 6.95 21.39
N ALA A 160 -10.44 7.25 20.16
CA ALA A 160 -10.07 6.26 19.17
C ALA A 160 -8.86 5.42 19.58
N ALA A 161 -7.86 6.01 20.26
CA ALA A 161 -6.67 5.28 20.67
C ALA A 161 -6.97 4.24 21.77
N PRO A 162 -7.68 4.55 22.87
CA PRO A 162 -8.09 3.53 23.84
C PRO A 162 -8.95 2.41 23.24
N ASN A 163 -9.84 2.73 22.30
CA ASN A 163 -10.66 1.72 21.63
C ASN A 163 -9.79 0.74 20.84
N LEU A 164 -9.00 1.26 19.89
CA LEU A 164 -8.11 0.43 19.06
C LEU A 164 -7.07 -0.32 19.89
N TRP A 165 -6.54 0.29 20.94
CA TRP A 165 -5.54 -0.32 21.82
C TRP A 165 -6.12 -1.53 22.58
N ASN A 166 -7.33 -1.41 23.10
CA ASN A 166 -7.97 -2.47 23.87
C ASN A 166 -8.39 -3.65 23.00
N ASP A 167 -8.68 -3.42 21.71
CA ASP A 167 -8.97 -4.47 20.72
C ASP A 167 -7.73 -5.29 20.35
N LEU A 168 -6.51 -4.82 20.68
CA LEU A 168 -5.29 -5.56 20.40
C LEU A 168 -5.13 -6.79 21.32
N PRO A 169 -4.63 -7.92 20.79
CA PRO A 169 -4.16 -9.04 21.59
C PRO A 169 -3.13 -8.61 22.65
N GLN A 170 -3.19 -9.22 23.83
CA GLN A 170 -2.32 -8.86 24.96
C GLN A 170 -0.83 -8.94 24.63
N HIS A 171 -0.40 -9.97 23.90
CA HIS A 171 1.01 -10.14 23.51
C HIS A 171 1.55 -8.98 22.65
N ILE A 172 0.69 -8.30 21.88
CA ILE A 172 1.07 -7.12 21.09
C ILE A 172 1.22 -5.90 21.99
N ARG A 173 0.31 -5.74 22.97
CA ARG A 173 0.38 -4.64 23.96
C ARG A 173 1.61 -4.74 24.86
N GLN A 174 2.05 -5.96 25.16
CA GLN A 174 3.24 -6.25 25.97
C GLN A 174 4.56 -6.19 25.20
N ALA A 175 4.56 -5.69 23.94
CA ALA A 175 5.78 -5.58 23.16
C ALA A 175 6.86 -4.77 23.88
N SER A 176 8.08 -5.33 23.95
CA SER A 176 9.21 -4.77 24.69
C SER A 176 9.85 -3.52 24.07
N SER A 177 9.56 -3.25 22.80
CA SER A 177 10.12 -2.09 22.09
C SER A 177 9.23 -1.64 20.94
N LEU A 178 9.48 -0.41 20.48
CA LEU A 178 8.75 0.19 19.37
C LEU A 178 8.90 -0.60 18.06
N SER A 179 10.07 -1.19 17.80
CA SER A 179 10.31 -1.98 16.58
C SER A 179 9.51 -3.28 16.60
N VAL A 180 9.52 -4.00 17.73
CA VAL A 180 8.73 -5.22 17.94
C VAL A 180 7.23 -4.90 17.81
N PHE A 181 6.76 -3.85 18.46
CA PHE A 181 5.37 -3.40 18.38
C PHE A 181 4.92 -3.12 16.94
N LYS A 182 5.72 -2.36 16.17
CA LYS A 182 5.42 -2.07 14.75
C LYS A 182 5.27 -3.35 13.93
N SER A 183 6.15 -4.33 14.14
CA SER A 183 6.11 -5.60 13.41
C SER A 183 4.83 -6.39 13.75
N LEU A 184 4.56 -6.55 15.05
CA LEU A 184 3.40 -7.31 15.54
C LEU A 184 2.07 -6.68 15.10
N VAL A 185 1.90 -5.37 15.29
CA VAL A 185 0.68 -4.66 14.89
C VAL A 185 0.49 -4.74 13.38
N LYS A 186 1.54 -4.52 12.58
CA LYS A 186 1.42 -4.60 11.12
C LYS A 186 0.97 -5.99 10.68
N THR A 187 1.53 -7.04 11.28
CA THR A 187 1.16 -8.43 11.01
C THR A 187 -0.30 -8.71 11.39
N HIS A 188 -0.71 -8.29 12.58
CA HIS A 188 -2.09 -8.46 13.06
C HIS A 188 -3.12 -7.73 12.18
N LEU A 189 -2.87 -6.46 11.83
CA LEU A 189 -3.76 -5.70 10.96
C LEU A 189 -3.78 -6.26 9.52
N PHE A 190 -2.69 -6.87 9.06
CA PHE A 190 -2.65 -7.50 7.74
C PHE A 190 -3.53 -8.76 7.71
N SER A 191 -3.45 -9.59 8.75
CA SER A 191 -4.32 -10.76 8.91
C SER A 191 -5.79 -10.36 8.94
N LEU A 192 -6.15 -9.36 9.75
CA LEU A 192 -7.53 -8.82 9.78
C LEU A 192 -8.02 -8.26 8.44
N ALA A 193 -7.12 -7.82 7.56
CA ALA A 193 -7.47 -7.22 6.28
C ALA A 193 -7.67 -8.22 5.14
N PHE A 194 -7.05 -9.39 5.22
CA PHE A 194 -6.89 -10.30 4.08
C PHE A 194 -7.16 -11.78 4.38
N ASP A 195 -7.15 -12.22 5.65
CA ASP A 195 -7.39 -13.62 6.03
C ASP A 195 -8.89 -13.95 6.23
N THR A 196 -9.79 -13.14 5.64
CA THR A 196 -11.25 -13.33 5.64
C THR A 196 -11.75 -13.94 4.35
#